data_AF-A0A1V2UAX9-F1
#
_entry.id   AF-A0A1V2UAX9-F1
#
_cell.length_a   1.000
_cell.length_b   1.000
_cell.length_c   1.000
_cell.angle_alpha   90.00
_cell.angle_beta   90.00
_cell.angle_gamma   90.00
#
_symmetry.space_group_name_H-M   'P 1'
#
loop_
_entity.id
_entity.type
_entity.pdbx_description
1 polymer ?
#
loop_
_entity_poly.entity_id
_entity_poly.type
_entity_poly.pdbx_seq_one_letter_code
_entity_poly.pdbx_strand_id
1 'polypeptide(L)'
;MDIKKLITRIEKIKYENLRYNSPESMLLEQKHLILDLVEQFDEQQKPVVPEFVAERIEYAKKKGDSLRDSFKPWNLYGIEYSKADRWIDDNQETFAQAWLSGYEVEKEPMYYVILSENKGGWKYTFLDEEGSTDYTNNKAHIPTFTEKEIKGNDERFWPFAVPVEEG
;
A
#
# COMPACT_ATOMS: atom_id res chain seq x y z
N MET A 1 7.37 1.05 16.39
CA MET A 1 7.72 0.84 17.83
C MET A 1 7.85 2.20 18.49
N ASP A 2 7.48 2.41 19.76
CA ASP A 2 7.68 3.72 20.43
C ASP A 2 9.14 3.89 20.92
N ILE A 3 9.64 5.14 20.95
CA ILE A 3 11.03 5.45 21.27
C ILE A 3 11.44 4.98 22.67
N LYS A 4 10.53 5.03 23.66
CA LYS A 4 10.81 4.54 25.03
C LYS A 4 10.99 3.03 25.04
N LYS A 5 10.22 2.31 24.20
CA LYS A 5 10.32 0.86 24.06
C LYS A 5 11.63 0.45 23.38
N LEU A 6 12.10 1.22 22.39
CA LEU A 6 13.42 1.04 21.77
C LEU A 6 14.54 1.21 22.80
N ILE A 7 14.51 2.31 23.56
CA ILE A 7 15.50 2.61 24.61
C ILE A 7 15.54 1.45 25.63
N THR A 8 14.39 1.01 26.14
CA THR A 8 14.32 -0.12 27.09
C THR A 8 14.87 -1.42 26.50
N ARG A 9 14.74 -1.66 25.18
CA ARG A 9 15.34 -2.85 24.54
C ARG A 9 16.86 -2.73 24.49
N ILE A 10 17.39 -1.56 24.12
CA ILE A 10 18.83 -1.30 24.07
C ILE A 10 19.45 -1.43 25.47
N GLU A 11 18.82 -0.86 26.50
CA GLU A 11 19.27 -0.96 27.90
C GLU A 11 19.29 -2.40 28.44
N LYS A 12 18.48 -3.30 27.88
CA LYS A 12 18.41 -4.71 28.27
C LYS A 12 19.41 -5.60 27.53
N ILE A 13 20.21 -5.07 26.60
CA ILE A 13 21.27 -5.82 25.93
C ILE A 13 22.30 -6.23 26.99
N LYS A 14 22.45 -7.53 27.19
CA LYS A 14 23.42 -8.09 28.15
C LYS A 14 24.67 -8.59 27.44
N TYR A 15 25.77 -8.61 28.17
CA TYR A 15 27.04 -9.19 27.72
C TYR A 15 26.87 -10.64 27.24
N GLU A 16 25.99 -11.39 27.90
CA GLU A 16 25.63 -12.78 27.57
C GLU A 16 25.11 -12.98 26.13
N ASN A 17 24.57 -11.92 25.53
CA ASN A 17 23.98 -11.95 24.20
C ASN A 17 25.01 -11.67 23.08
N LEU A 18 26.26 -11.38 23.44
CA LEU A 18 27.33 -10.99 22.52
C LEU A 18 28.35 -12.12 22.42
N ARG A 19 28.82 -12.42 21.22
CA ARG A 19 29.91 -13.38 21.00
C ARG A 19 31.24 -12.68 21.28
N TYR A 20 31.84 -13.02 22.40
CA TYR A 20 33.13 -12.44 22.78
C TYR A 20 34.30 -13.19 22.13
N ASN A 21 34.87 -12.61 21.08
CA ASN A 21 36.11 -13.09 20.45
C ASN A 21 37.29 -12.13 20.66
N SER A 22 37.02 -10.81 20.75
CA SER A 22 37.95 -9.73 21.06
C SER A 22 37.17 -8.46 21.47
N PRO A 23 37.81 -7.45 22.07
CA PRO A 23 37.16 -6.16 22.32
C PRO A 23 36.57 -5.51 21.07
N GLU A 24 37.28 -5.57 19.93
CA GLU A 24 36.84 -4.98 18.66
C GLU A 24 35.64 -5.71 18.06
N SER A 25 35.64 -7.05 18.09
CA SER A 25 34.52 -7.85 17.59
C SER A 25 33.27 -7.68 18.45
N MET A 26 33.43 -7.58 19.77
CA MET A 26 32.33 -7.29 20.69
C MET A 26 31.72 -5.90 20.44
N LEU A 27 32.55 -4.88 20.21
CA LEU A 27 32.08 -3.54 19.85
C LEU A 27 31.31 -3.57 18.51
N LEU A 28 31.79 -4.34 17.53
CA LEU A 28 31.14 -4.48 16.24
C LEU A 28 29.77 -5.17 16.37
N GLU A 29 29.67 -6.27 17.13
CA GLU A 29 28.40 -6.95 17.36
C GLU A 29 27.38 -6.08 18.10
N GLN A 30 27.81 -5.32 19.11
CA GLN A 30 26.93 -4.36 19.78
C GLN A 30 26.39 -3.31 18.80
N LYS A 31 27.24 -2.79 17.92
CA LYS A 31 26.81 -1.82 16.89
C LYS A 31 25.79 -2.44 15.95
N HIS A 32 26.01 -3.65 15.45
CA HIS A 32 25.05 -4.33 14.58
C HIS A 32 23.71 -4.55 15.28
N LEU A 33 23.71 -5.05 16.51
CA LEU A 33 22.46 -5.30 17.24
C LEU A 33 21.68 -4.01 17.53
N ILE A 34 22.38 -2.90 17.83
CA ILE A 34 21.74 -1.59 17.99
C ILE A 34 21.22 -1.06 16.66
N LEU A 35 21.99 -1.20 15.57
CA LEU A 35 21.56 -0.79 14.23
C LEU A 35 20.32 -1.57 13.81
N ASP A 36 20.29 -2.89 13.97
CA ASP A 36 19.11 -3.72 13.66
C ASP A 36 17.87 -3.25 14.43
N LEU A 37 18.03 -2.90 15.71
CA LEU A 37 16.93 -2.38 16.53
C LEU A 37 16.46 -0.99 16.08
N VAL A 38 17.38 -0.15 15.61
CA VAL A 38 17.10 1.19 15.09
C VAL A 38 16.45 1.11 13.71
N GLU A 39 16.91 0.23 12.83
CA GLU A 39 16.29 -0.03 11.52
C GLU A 39 14.84 -0.51 11.69
N GLN A 40 14.59 -1.47 12.59
CA GLN A 40 13.22 -1.90 12.95
C GLN A 40 12.35 -0.79 13.57
N PHE A 41 12.97 0.28 14.08
CA PHE A 41 12.25 1.45 14.61
C PHE A 41 11.94 2.47 13.51
N ASP A 42 12.91 2.74 12.64
CA ASP A 42 12.80 3.66 11.51
C ASP A 42 11.86 3.12 10.41
N GLU A 43 11.70 1.80 10.35
CA GLU A 43 10.54 1.11 9.75
C GLU A 43 9.25 1.35 10.56
N GLN A 44 9.02 2.57 11.03
CA GLN A 44 7.71 2.97 11.49
C GLN A 44 6.77 2.84 10.29
N GLN A 45 5.97 1.76 10.28
CA GLN A 45 5.12 1.35 9.17
C GLN A 45 4.52 2.58 8.49
N LYS A 46 4.98 2.81 7.26
CA LYS A 46 4.37 3.80 6.39
C LYS A 46 2.89 3.47 6.32
N PRO A 47 2.01 4.41 6.69
CA PRO A 47 0.59 4.13 6.58
C PRO A 47 0.26 3.85 5.12
N VAL A 48 -0.60 2.86 4.90
CA VAL A 48 -1.23 2.64 3.60
C VAL A 48 -2.34 3.68 3.47
N VAL A 49 -2.30 4.47 2.41
CA VAL A 49 -3.30 5.50 2.13
C VAL A 49 -3.95 5.25 0.77
N PRO A 50 -5.23 5.59 0.58
CA PRO A 50 -5.86 5.52 -0.74
C PRO A 50 -5.16 6.42 -1.77
N GLU A 51 -5.25 6.06 -3.05
CA GLU A 51 -4.62 6.80 -4.15
C GLU A 51 -5.00 8.30 -4.17
N PHE A 52 -6.29 8.61 -4.02
CA PHE A 52 -6.75 10.01 -3.98
C PHE A 52 -6.18 10.83 -2.80
N VAL A 53 -5.73 10.16 -1.72
CA VAL A 53 -5.05 10.82 -0.59
C VAL A 53 -3.57 11.03 -0.92
N ALA A 54 -2.94 10.03 -1.53
CA ALA A 54 -1.56 10.13 -2.01
C ALA A 54 -1.39 11.30 -2.99
N GLU A 55 -2.25 11.38 -4.01
CA GLU A 55 -2.25 12.48 -4.99
C GLU A 55 -2.39 13.85 -4.30
N ARG A 56 -3.24 13.94 -3.28
CA ARG A 56 -3.41 15.16 -2.51
C ARG A 56 -2.15 15.55 -1.73
N ILE A 57 -1.47 14.59 -1.10
CA ILE A 57 -0.22 14.86 -0.38
C ILE A 57 0.84 15.37 -1.36
N GLU A 58 1.00 14.71 -2.51
CA GLU A 58 1.98 15.12 -3.54
C GLU A 58 1.68 16.51 -4.08
N TYR A 59 0.41 16.77 -4.43
CA TYR A 59 0.00 18.07 -4.94
C TYR A 59 0.27 19.18 -3.92
N ALA A 60 -0.15 18.99 -2.67
CA ALA A 60 0.03 19.97 -1.61
C ALA A 60 1.52 20.25 -1.36
N LYS A 61 2.36 19.21 -1.29
CA LYS A 61 3.82 19.37 -1.17
C LYS A 61 4.42 20.11 -2.36
N LYS A 62 4.00 19.80 -3.59
CA LYS A 62 4.46 20.46 -4.82
C LYS A 62 4.07 21.95 -4.86
N LYS A 63 2.89 22.28 -4.35
CA LYS A 63 2.42 23.67 -4.21
C LYS A 63 3.15 24.43 -3.10
N GLY A 64 3.83 23.72 -2.18
CA GLY A 64 4.50 24.31 -1.03
C GLY A 64 3.58 24.54 0.17
N ASP A 65 2.42 23.85 0.20
CA ASP A 65 1.51 23.93 1.34
C ASP A 65 2.14 23.24 2.56
N SER A 66 1.90 23.82 3.74
CA SER A 66 2.28 23.19 5.00
C SER A 66 1.34 22.04 5.34
N LEU A 67 1.73 21.15 6.28
CA LEU A 67 0.83 20.12 6.81
C LEU A 67 -0.48 20.74 7.33
N ARG A 68 -0.41 21.91 7.99
CA ARG A 68 -1.60 22.61 8.46
C ARG A 68 -2.51 23.04 7.31
N ASP A 69 -1.94 23.46 6.19
CA ASP A 69 -2.71 23.90 5.04
C ASP A 69 -3.32 22.73 4.25
N SER A 70 -2.68 21.55 4.27
CA SER A 70 -3.20 20.36 3.59
C SER A 70 -4.45 19.77 4.24
N PHE A 71 -4.69 20.04 5.53
CA PHE A 71 -5.93 19.70 6.24
C PHE A 71 -7.13 20.57 5.89
N LYS A 72 -6.94 21.75 5.30
CA LYS A 72 -8.09 22.58 4.89
C LYS A 72 -8.87 21.83 3.81
N PRO A 73 -10.20 21.98 3.72
CA PRO A 73 -10.99 21.37 2.64
C PRO A 73 -10.69 21.99 1.27
N TRP A 74 -10.58 21.16 0.23
CA TRP A 74 -10.20 21.60 -1.12
C TRP A 74 -11.39 21.56 -2.07
N ASN A 75 -12.41 22.33 -1.71
CA ASN A 75 -13.72 22.32 -2.36
C ASN A 75 -13.74 22.93 -3.78
N LEU A 76 -12.58 23.24 -4.35
CA LEU A 76 -12.41 23.92 -5.65
C LEU A 76 -11.95 22.99 -6.78
N TYR A 77 -11.61 21.73 -6.49
CA TYR A 77 -10.91 20.85 -7.44
C TYR A 77 -11.69 19.57 -7.84
N GLY A 78 -12.95 19.40 -7.43
CA GLY A 78 -13.83 18.32 -7.89
C GLY A 78 -14.24 17.28 -6.85
N ILE A 79 -14.90 16.20 -7.29
CA ILE A 79 -15.53 15.18 -6.42
C ILE A 79 -14.49 14.31 -5.70
N GLU A 80 -13.39 13.93 -6.35
CA GLU A 80 -12.35 13.09 -5.73
C GLU A 80 -11.67 13.78 -4.54
N TYR A 81 -11.37 15.07 -4.64
CA TYR A 81 -10.85 15.87 -3.52
C TYR A 81 -11.84 15.96 -2.35
N SER A 82 -13.15 15.97 -2.63
CA SER A 82 -14.16 15.89 -1.57
C SER A 82 -14.22 14.53 -0.86
N LYS A 83 -13.76 13.45 -1.51
CA LYS A 83 -13.55 12.16 -0.86
C LYS A 83 -12.29 12.20 0.00
N ALA A 84 -11.22 12.85 -0.49
CA ALA A 84 -10.01 13.09 0.28
C ALA A 84 -10.29 13.89 1.56
N ASP A 85 -11.10 14.94 1.49
CA ASP A 85 -11.48 15.75 2.67
C ASP A 85 -12.14 14.89 3.74
N ARG A 86 -13.17 14.13 3.36
CA ARG A 86 -13.87 13.22 4.28
C ARG A 86 -12.95 12.15 4.86
N TRP A 87 -12.11 11.54 4.03
CA TRP A 87 -11.16 10.55 4.50
C TRP A 87 -10.17 11.15 5.50
N ILE A 88 -9.63 12.35 5.22
CA ILE A 88 -8.70 13.02 6.14
C ILE A 88 -9.38 13.37 7.45
N ASP A 89 -10.63 13.85 7.43
CA ASP A 89 -11.39 14.15 8.64
C ASP A 89 -11.51 12.92 9.55
N ASP A 90 -11.71 11.74 8.97
CA ASP A 90 -11.81 10.46 9.68
C ASP A 90 -10.43 9.85 10.04
N ASN A 91 -9.34 10.25 9.36
CA ASN A 91 -8.02 9.61 9.43
C ASN A 91 -6.88 10.62 9.69
N GLN A 92 -7.13 11.66 10.50
CA GLN A 92 -6.22 12.80 10.66
C GLN A 92 -4.81 12.40 11.10
N GLU A 93 -4.69 11.47 12.06
CA GLU A 93 -3.40 10.98 12.55
C GLU A 93 -2.64 10.19 11.47
N THR A 94 -3.33 9.30 10.76
CA THR A 94 -2.78 8.53 9.63
C THR A 94 -2.32 9.46 8.51
N PHE A 95 -3.11 10.48 8.17
CA PHE A 95 -2.72 11.49 7.19
C PHE A 95 -1.48 12.28 7.63
N ALA A 96 -1.42 12.72 8.88
CA ALA A 96 -0.24 13.42 9.42
C ALA A 96 1.01 12.53 9.39
N GLN A 97 0.86 11.25 9.72
CA GLN A 97 1.96 10.28 9.65
C GLN A 97 2.41 10.07 8.19
N ALA A 98 1.47 9.88 7.26
CA ALA A 98 1.75 9.77 5.83
C ALA A 98 2.53 10.98 5.31
N TRP A 99 2.14 12.18 5.75
CA TRP A 99 2.80 13.41 5.37
C TRP A 99 4.25 13.50 5.86
N LEU A 100 4.50 13.13 7.12
CA LEU A 100 5.80 13.29 7.79
C LEU A 100 6.79 12.18 7.44
N SER A 101 6.33 10.93 7.48
CA SER A 101 7.16 9.73 7.37
C SER A 101 7.10 9.06 5.99
N GLY A 102 6.28 9.59 5.08
CA GLY A 102 5.93 8.93 3.82
C GLY A 102 4.82 7.90 4.01
N TYR A 103 4.36 7.32 2.91
CA TYR A 103 3.23 6.39 2.87
C TYR A 103 3.44 5.32 1.79
N GLU A 104 2.63 4.28 1.86
CA GLU A 104 2.38 3.35 0.76
C GLU A 104 1.00 3.64 0.19
N VAL A 105 0.82 3.45 -1.11
CA VAL A 105 -0.50 3.62 -1.74
C VAL A 105 -1.24 2.29 -1.70
N GLU A 106 -2.50 2.31 -1.26
CA GLU A 106 -3.39 1.15 -1.33
C GLU A 106 -3.45 0.67 -2.78
N LYS A 107 -3.07 -0.58 -3.01
CA LYS A 107 -3.16 -1.17 -4.35
C LYS A 107 -4.64 -1.34 -4.69
N GLU A 108 -5.06 -0.86 -5.86
CA GLU A 108 -6.42 -1.10 -6.33
C GLU A 108 -6.67 -2.61 -6.43
N PRO A 109 -7.82 -3.11 -5.93
CA PRO A 109 -8.18 -4.51 -6.10
C PRO A 109 -8.26 -4.87 -7.58
N MET A 110 -7.55 -5.94 -7.95
CA MET A 110 -7.55 -6.47 -9.30
C MET A 110 -8.58 -7.59 -9.43
N TYR A 111 -9.19 -7.70 -10.60
CA TYR A 111 -10.24 -8.68 -10.89
C TYR A 111 -9.95 -9.40 -12.21
N TYR A 112 -10.24 -10.70 -12.24
CA TYR A 112 -10.45 -11.43 -13.49
C TYR A 112 -11.88 -11.20 -13.97
N VAL A 113 -12.10 -11.03 -15.27
CA VAL A 113 -13.46 -11.03 -15.84
C VAL A 113 -13.72 -12.39 -16.48
N ILE A 114 -14.40 -13.28 -15.77
CA ILE A 114 -14.68 -14.65 -16.23
C ILE A 114 -16.14 -14.75 -16.67
N LEU A 115 -16.37 -14.77 -17.98
CA LEU A 115 -17.69 -14.78 -18.60
C LEU A 115 -18.39 -16.14 -18.48
N SER A 116 -17.62 -17.23 -18.53
CA SER A 116 -18.11 -18.58 -18.25
C SER A 116 -16.98 -19.56 -17.99
N GLU A 117 -17.28 -20.66 -17.30
CA GLU A 117 -16.36 -21.78 -17.10
C GLU A 117 -16.83 -23.05 -17.82
N ASN A 118 -15.89 -23.91 -18.22
CA ASN A 118 -16.12 -25.23 -18.81
C ASN A 118 -17.05 -25.23 -20.04
N LYS A 119 -16.79 -24.31 -20.97
CA LYS A 119 -17.61 -24.12 -22.18
C LYS A 119 -16.78 -24.38 -23.43
N GLY A 120 -17.31 -25.19 -24.36
CA GLY A 120 -16.71 -25.40 -25.68
C GLY A 120 -15.33 -26.06 -25.65
N GLY A 121 -15.01 -26.86 -24.62
CA GLY A 121 -13.70 -27.51 -24.47
C GLY A 121 -12.64 -26.66 -23.76
N TRP A 122 -12.97 -25.43 -23.36
CA TRP A 122 -12.10 -24.54 -22.61
C TRP A 122 -12.55 -24.40 -21.16
N LYS A 123 -11.58 -24.31 -20.25
CA LYS A 123 -11.86 -24.14 -18.82
C LYS A 123 -12.41 -22.75 -18.50
N TYR A 124 -11.86 -21.70 -19.10
CA TYR A 124 -12.26 -20.31 -18.86
C TYR A 124 -12.54 -19.59 -20.18
N THR A 125 -13.67 -18.88 -20.23
CA THR A 125 -13.97 -17.83 -21.21
C THR A 125 -13.88 -16.50 -20.48
N PHE A 126 -13.08 -15.57 -20.98
CA PHE A 126 -12.73 -14.35 -20.26
C PHE A 126 -12.69 -13.12 -21.17
N LEU A 127 -12.61 -11.93 -20.56
CA LEU A 127 -12.39 -10.66 -21.27
C LEU A 127 -10.89 -10.42 -21.46
N ASP A 128 -10.43 -10.26 -22.69
CA ASP A 128 -9.05 -9.90 -23.00
C ASP A 128 -8.78 -8.38 -22.85
N GLU A 129 -7.51 -7.98 -23.02
CA GLU A 129 -7.08 -6.57 -22.92
C GLU A 129 -7.69 -5.66 -23.99
N GLU A 130 -8.16 -6.23 -25.12
CA GLU A 130 -8.83 -5.49 -26.20
C GLU A 130 -10.34 -5.35 -25.94
N GLY A 131 -10.85 -5.88 -24.82
CA GLY A 131 -12.29 -5.89 -24.51
C GLY A 131 -13.08 -6.93 -25.29
N SER A 132 -12.40 -7.91 -25.87
CA SER A 132 -12.98 -9.02 -26.61
C SER A 132 -13.01 -10.30 -25.78
N THR A 133 -13.76 -11.30 -26.24
CA THR A 133 -13.87 -12.58 -25.55
C THR A 133 -12.80 -13.55 -26.03
N ASP A 134 -12.02 -14.11 -25.10
CA ASP A 134 -11.00 -15.13 -25.37
C ASP A 134 -11.12 -16.34 -24.42
N TYR A 135 -10.30 -17.37 -24.64
CA TYR A 135 -10.42 -18.69 -24.03
C TYR A 135 -9.07 -19.26 -23.58
N THR A 136 -9.03 -19.83 -22.38
CA THR A 136 -7.82 -20.49 -21.88
C THR A 136 -8.15 -21.65 -20.94
N ASN A 137 -7.23 -22.61 -20.84
CA ASN A 137 -7.28 -23.67 -19.83
C ASN A 137 -6.50 -23.32 -18.56
N ASN A 138 -5.69 -22.25 -18.60
CA ASN A 138 -4.83 -21.81 -17.52
C ASN A 138 -5.25 -20.42 -17.00
N LYS A 139 -5.67 -20.33 -15.74
CA LYS A 139 -6.12 -19.08 -15.11
C LYS A 139 -5.01 -18.01 -15.08
N ALA A 140 -3.74 -18.44 -15.03
CA ALA A 140 -2.60 -17.52 -15.00
C ALA A 140 -2.39 -16.74 -16.31
N HIS A 141 -3.07 -17.11 -17.40
CA HIS A 141 -3.01 -16.38 -18.68
C HIS A 141 -4.14 -15.35 -18.81
N ILE A 142 -5.06 -15.28 -17.84
CA ILE A 142 -6.17 -14.34 -17.88
C ILE A 142 -5.64 -12.98 -17.37
N PRO A 143 -5.78 -11.89 -18.15
CA PRO A 143 -5.43 -10.56 -17.67
C PRO A 143 -6.32 -10.16 -16.50
N THR A 144 -5.83 -9.22 -15.71
CA THR A 144 -6.54 -8.68 -14.55
C THR A 144 -6.77 -7.20 -14.74
N PHE A 145 -7.91 -6.71 -14.27
CA PHE A 145 -8.34 -5.33 -14.46
C PHE A 145 -8.75 -4.69 -13.15
N THR A 146 -8.66 -3.37 -13.06
CA THR A 146 -9.26 -2.61 -11.96
C THR A 146 -10.78 -2.48 -12.17
N GLU A 147 -11.53 -2.17 -11.10
CA GLU A 147 -12.97 -1.91 -11.23
C GLU A 147 -13.27 -0.79 -12.26
N LYS A 148 -12.41 0.22 -12.31
CA LYS A 148 -12.53 1.35 -13.24
C LYS A 148 -12.34 0.93 -14.69
N GLU A 149 -11.38 0.05 -14.97
CA GLU A 149 -11.14 -0.48 -16.31
C GLU A 149 -12.32 -1.34 -16.79
N ILE A 150 -12.83 -2.23 -15.92
CA ILE A 150 -13.99 -3.08 -16.24
C ILE A 150 -15.21 -2.23 -16.57
N LYS A 151 -15.56 -1.29 -15.67
CA LYS A 151 -16.73 -0.42 -15.85
C LYS A 151 -16.56 0.59 -16.99
N GLY A 152 -15.32 1.01 -17.24
CA GLY A 152 -14.97 1.90 -18.35
C GLY A 152 -15.08 1.24 -19.71
N ASN A 153 -14.83 -0.08 -19.79
CA ASN A 153 -15.08 -0.87 -20.98
C ASN A 153 -16.60 -1.09 -21.18
N ASP A 154 -17.24 -1.76 -20.21
CA ASP A 154 -18.69 -1.95 -20.17
C ASP A 154 -19.13 -2.41 -18.77
N GLU A 155 -20.04 -1.67 -18.14
CA GLU A 155 -20.55 -1.98 -16.80
C GLU A 155 -21.19 -3.38 -16.69
N ARG A 156 -21.63 -3.96 -17.82
CA ARG A 156 -22.17 -5.33 -17.90
C ARG A 156 -21.14 -6.41 -17.58
N PHE A 157 -19.85 -6.10 -17.60
CA PHE A 157 -18.80 -7.04 -17.22
C PHE A 157 -18.58 -7.12 -15.70
N TRP A 158 -19.02 -6.10 -14.95
CA TRP A 158 -18.84 -6.06 -13.49
C TRP A 158 -19.43 -7.27 -12.74
N PRO A 159 -20.63 -7.80 -13.08
CA PRO A 159 -21.15 -9.02 -12.47
C PRO A 159 -20.30 -10.28 -12.68
N PHE A 160 -19.37 -10.27 -13.64
CA PHE A 160 -18.45 -11.36 -13.95
C PHE A 160 -17.06 -11.17 -13.32
N ALA A 161 -16.85 -10.08 -12.58
CA ALA A 161 -15.59 -9.78 -11.91
C ALA A 161 -15.35 -10.73 -10.75
N VAL A 162 -14.21 -11.42 -10.77
CA VAL A 162 -13.74 -12.34 -9.74
C VAL A 162 -12.47 -11.75 -9.13
N PRO A 163 -12.45 -11.42 -7.82
CA PRO A 163 -11.28 -10.79 -7.21
C PRO A 163 -10.05 -11.70 -7.31
N VAL A 164 -8.89 -11.07 -7.55
CA VAL A 164 -7.59 -11.72 -7.46
C VAL A 164 -7.24 -11.80 -5.97
N GLU A 165 -7.17 -13.00 -5.43
CA GLU A 165 -6.64 -13.18 -4.07
C GLU A 165 -5.12 -12.92 -4.10
N GLU A 166 -4.66 -11.87 -3.40
CA GLU A 166 -3.24 -11.69 -3.11
C GLU A 166 -2.82 -12.82 -2.15
N GLY A 167 -2.01 -13.75 -2.64
CA GLY A 167 -1.49 -14.89 -1.88
C GLY A 167 -0.27 -14.57 -1.01
#